data_AF-A0A319EVD5-F1
#
_entry.id   AF-A0A319EVD5-F1
#
_cell.length_a   1.000
_cell.length_b   1.000
_cell.length_c   1.000
_cell.angle_alpha   90.00
_cell.angle_beta   90.00
_cell.angle_gamma   90.00
#
_symmetry.space_group_name_H-M   'P 1'
#
loop_
_entity.id
_entity.type
_entity.pdbx_description
1 polymer ?
#
loop_
_entity_poly.entity_id
_entity_poly.type
_entity_poly.pdbx_seq_one_letter_code
_entity_poly.pdbx_strand_id
1 'polypeptide(L)'
;MADKARLEHLAAAIQQAVTSYDPNNPSSWIPIQDAMEKPRRATEPPAVFIMKQRFHTIQNICLVAALEMGLLQTLAAKKGENLTASNLALESGYDKVSIARIMRMMAAIGFADETGYQTYTTNPVTIRQSDPESMGGVVLTNEMTYPLVSKIREYLRQNKPCDITQTPPPYDFAMGDSVWETFTKNVVWKKGFDDSMTARNKTLSIPWHVKFPVQERLAERKSSTPPIIVDIGGNQGVDLNRFIQHFPNLEYHAKAMKPHSRLLINEIRDDMDMLMLFLSNGMERTKTQWTELLAKVEPPLQLVEIWSVPVDQQSVLESCLA
;
A
#
# COMPACT_ATOMS: atom_id res chain seq x y z
N MET A 1 -17.48 28.21 6.85
CA MET A 1 -16.04 28.49 6.77
C MET A 1 -15.53 28.73 8.18
N ALA A 2 -14.31 28.32 8.52
CA ALA A 2 -13.76 28.54 9.85
C ALA A 2 -13.55 30.04 10.15
N ASP A 3 -13.77 30.44 11.40
CA ASP A 3 -13.45 31.79 11.87
C ASP A 3 -11.94 31.98 12.09
N LYS A 4 -11.52 33.23 12.28
CA LYS A 4 -10.11 33.60 12.46
C LYS A 4 -9.47 32.91 13.66
N ALA A 5 -10.15 32.85 14.81
CA ALA A 5 -9.61 32.27 16.04
C ALA A 5 -9.32 30.77 15.87
N ARG A 6 -10.22 30.04 15.18
CA ARG A 6 -9.99 28.64 14.82
C ARG A 6 -8.79 28.47 13.90
N LEU A 7 -8.60 29.34 12.92
CA LEU A 7 -7.45 29.27 12.00
C LEU A 7 -6.13 29.57 12.71
N GLU A 8 -6.10 30.55 13.62
CA GLU A 8 -4.93 30.83 14.47
C GLU A 8 -4.56 29.64 15.33
N HIS A 9 -5.55 28.97 15.94
CA HIS A 9 -5.31 27.75 16.71
C HIS A 9 -4.75 26.61 15.85
N LEU A 10 -5.29 26.39 14.65
CA LEU A 10 -4.78 25.36 13.73
C LEU A 10 -3.37 25.67 13.22
N ALA A 11 -3.05 26.94 12.98
CA ALA A 11 -1.69 27.36 12.63
C ALA A 11 -0.69 27.12 13.78
N ALA A 12 -1.10 27.40 15.02
CA ALA A 12 -0.28 27.11 16.20
C ALA A 12 -0.02 25.60 16.36
N ALA A 13 -0.99 24.75 16.04
CA ALA A 13 -0.81 23.30 16.04
C ALA A 13 0.23 22.83 15.01
N ILE A 14 0.27 23.43 13.81
CA ILE A 14 1.33 23.16 12.83
C ILE A 14 2.70 23.57 13.40
N GLN A 15 2.80 24.77 13.98
CA GLN A 15 4.05 25.25 14.56
C GLN A 15 4.55 24.32 15.67
N GLN A 16 3.66 23.84 16.53
CA GLN A 16 3.99 22.88 17.57
C GLN A 16 4.49 21.55 16.99
N ALA A 17 3.80 21.00 15.99
CA ALA A 17 4.22 19.77 15.32
C ALA A 17 5.60 19.91 14.66
N VAL A 18 5.88 21.05 14.01
CA VAL A 18 7.18 21.37 13.42
C VAL A 18 8.28 21.46 14.48
N THR A 19 8.00 22.09 15.63
CA THR A 19 8.96 22.16 16.74
C THR A 19 9.29 20.78 17.32
N SER A 20 8.36 19.82 17.25
CA SER A 20 8.58 18.43 17.66
C SER A 20 9.18 17.53 16.57
N TYR A 21 9.51 18.09 15.39
CA TYR A 21 10.15 17.33 14.32
C TYR A 21 11.53 16.84 14.75
N ASP A 22 11.78 15.55 14.54
CA ASP A 22 13.07 14.92 14.80
C ASP A 22 13.54 14.21 13.53
N PRO A 23 14.61 14.69 12.85
CA PRO A 23 15.11 14.09 11.63
C PRO A 23 15.64 12.67 11.82
N ASN A 24 15.90 12.23 13.06
CA ASN A 24 16.34 10.87 13.36
C ASN A 24 15.17 9.91 13.61
N ASN A 25 13.95 10.43 13.78
CA ASN A 25 12.75 9.63 13.95
C ASN A 25 11.96 9.58 12.63
N PRO A 26 11.88 8.41 11.95
CA PRO A 26 11.27 8.28 10.62
C PRO A 26 9.76 8.52 10.60
N SER A 27 9.11 8.63 11.76
CA SER A 27 7.67 8.89 11.90
C SER A 27 7.36 10.31 12.41
N SER A 28 8.38 11.12 12.71
CA SER A 28 8.19 12.47 13.29
C SER A 28 7.53 13.47 12.33
N TRP A 29 7.43 13.12 11.03
CA TRP A 29 6.72 13.92 10.03
C TRP A 29 5.20 13.75 10.07
N ILE A 30 4.69 12.62 10.61
CA ILE A 30 3.24 12.31 10.60
C ILE A 30 2.43 13.39 11.32
N PRO A 31 2.78 13.83 12.55
CA PRO A 31 2.04 14.89 13.23
C PRO A 31 1.98 16.21 12.45
N ILE A 32 2.99 16.51 11.64
CA ILE A 32 3.03 17.71 10.80
C ILE A 32 1.98 17.59 9.70
N GLN A 33 1.93 16.46 9.00
CA GLN A 33 0.93 16.22 7.95
C GLN A 33 -0.50 16.25 8.51
N ASP A 34 -0.73 15.60 9.66
CA ASP A 34 -2.03 15.63 10.34
C ASP A 34 -2.44 17.05 10.75
N ALA A 35 -1.49 17.86 11.22
CA ALA A 35 -1.72 19.26 11.56
C ALA A 35 -2.02 20.11 10.32
N MET A 36 -1.35 19.86 9.18
CA MET A 36 -1.57 20.56 7.90
C MET A 36 -2.92 20.24 7.27
N GLU A 37 -3.44 19.03 7.46
CA GLU A 37 -4.73 18.63 6.90
C GLU A 37 -5.93 19.36 7.53
N LYS A 38 -5.84 19.71 8.80
CA LYS A 38 -6.91 20.40 9.53
C LYS A 38 -7.25 21.79 8.96
N PRO A 39 -6.30 22.73 8.77
CA PRO A 39 -6.60 24.02 8.16
C PRO A 39 -6.98 23.88 6.69
N ARG A 40 -6.42 22.92 5.94
CA ARG A 40 -6.86 22.65 4.57
C ARG A 40 -8.37 22.35 4.53
N ARG A 41 -8.84 21.39 5.35
CA ARG A 41 -10.28 21.06 5.46
C ARG A 41 -11.13 22.22 5.99
N ALA A 42 -10.58 23.05 6.88
CA ALA A 42 -11.30 24.17 7.48
C ALA A 42 -11.51 25.36 6.53
N THR A 43 -10.60 25.54 5.56
CA THR A 43 -10.56 26.68 4.63
C THR A 43 -11.03 26.34 3.23
N GLU A 44 -10.93 25.08 2.80
CA GLU A 44 -11.33 24.68 1.46
C GLU A 44 -12.87 24.75 1.29
N PRO A 45 -13.37 25.55 0.33
CA PRO A 45 -14.80 25.60 0.07
C PRO A 45 -15.33 24.22 -0.38
N PRO A 46 -16.53 23.78 0.07
CA PRO A 46 -17.05 22.46 -0.27
C PRO A 46 -17.14 22.19 -1.78
N ALA A 47 -17.51 23.19 -2.58
CA ALA A 47 -17.55 23.07 -4.04
C ALA A 47 -16.17 22.82 -4.66
N VAL A 48 -15.13 23.44 -4.10
CA VAL A 48 -13.73 23.23 -4.53
C VAL A 48 -13.26 21.83 -4.16
N PHE A 49 -13.55 21.37 -2.93
CA PHE A 49 -13.23 20.01 -2.49
C PHE A 49 -13.87 18.94 -3.41
N ILE A 50 -15.18 19.05 -3.67
CA ILE A 50 -15.90 18.12 -4.55
C ILE A 50 -15.34 18.17 -5.99
N MET A 51 -14.96 19.37 -6.46
CA MET A 51 -14.29 19.51 -7.74
C MET A 51 -12.96 18.76 -7.75
N LYS A 52 -12.06 19.01 -6.78
CA LYS A 52 -10.75 18.35 -6.70
C LYS A 52 -10.86 16.82 -6.69
N GLN A 53 -11.85 16.27 -5.97
CA GLN A 53 -12.07 14.83 -5.96
C GLN A 53 -12.31 14.25 -7.37
N ARG A 54 -13.04 14.96 -8.23
CA ARG A 54 -13.24 14.57 -9.64
C ARG A 54 -11.98 14.74 -10.48
N PHE A 55 -11.18 15.78 -10.20
CA PHE A 55 -9.93 16.04 -10.91
C PHE A 55 -8.79 15.09 -10.53
N HIS A 56 -8.81 14.46 -9.35
CA HIS A 56 -7.83 13.43 -8.97
C HIS A 56 -7.80 12.27 -9.98
N THR A 57 -8.94 11.88 -10.55
CA THR A 57 -8.99 10.89 -11.64
C THR A 57 -8.19 11.35 -12.86
N ILE A 58 -8.31 12.62 -13.24
CA ILE A 58 -7.57 13.19 -14.38
C ILE A 58 -6.08 13.26 -14.08
N GLN A 59 -5.70 13.62 -12.86
CA GLN A 59 -4.30 13.63 -12.41
C GLN A 59 -3.67 12.24 -12.54
N ASN A 60 -4.36 11.19 -12.10
CA ASN A 60 -3.89 9.81 -12.23
C ASN A 60 -3.80 9.35 -13.69
N ILE A 61 -4.75 9.72 -14.56
CA ILE A 61 -4.65 9.45 -16.00
C ILE A 61 -3.38 10.09 -16.57
N CYS A 62 -3.07 11.33 -16.20
CA CYS A 62 -1.85 11.99 -16.63
C CYS A 62 -0.59 11.33 -16.07
N LEU A 63 -0.61 10.84 -14.82
CA LEU A 63 0.51 10.09 -14.25
C LEU A 63 0.81 8.83 -15.07
N VAL A 64 -0.22 8.06 -15.37
CA VAL A 64 -0.08 6.81 -16.13
C VAL A 64 0.40 7.09 -17.54
N ALA A 65 -0.14 8.13 -18.19
CA ALA A 65 0.36 8.57 -19.49
C ALA A 65 1.84 8.99 -19.41
N ALA A 66 2.25 9.72 -18.37
CA ALA A 66 3.65 10.12 -18.19
C ALA A 66 4.58 8.92 -18.03
N LEU A 67 4.11 7.88 -17.33
CA LEU A 67 4.85 6.64 -17.12
C LEU A 67 4.93 5.78 -18.38
N GLU A 68 3.84 5.63 -19.11
CA GLU A 68 3.80 4.90 -20.40
C GLU A 68 4.68 5.59 -21.45
N MET A 69 4.69 6.93 -21.46
CA MET A 69 5.58 7.72 -22.31
C MET A 69 7.04 7.71 -21.86
N GLY A 70 7.35 7.09 -20.70
CA GLY A 70 8.71 7.03 -20.15
C GLY A 70 9.23 8.36 -19.59
N LEU A 71 8.39 9.38 -19.40
CA LEU A 71 8.83 10.75 -19.11
C LEU A 71 9.49 10.88 -17.73
N LEU A 72 8.86 10.30 -16.70
CA LEU A 72 9.41 10.35 -15.33
C LEU A 72 10.68 9.50 -15.22
N GLN A 73 10.72 8.38 -15.94
CA GLN A 73 11.87 7.47 -16.01
C GLN A 73 13.04 8.15 -16.72
N THR A 74 12.81 8.86 -17.83
CA THR A 74 13.83 9.64 -18.52
C THR A 74 14.39 10.75 -17.62
N LEU A 75 13.51 11.47 -16.89
CA LEU A 75 13.97 12.45 -15.90
C LEU A 75 14.83 11.75 -14.84
N ALA A 76 14.34 10.68 -14.21
CA ALA A 76 15.06 9.95 -13.17
C ALA A 76 16.43 9.43 -13.64
N ALA A 77 16.53 8.95 -14.88
CA ALA A 77 17.78 8.50 -15.48
C ALA A 77 18.78 9.64 -15.70
N LYS A 78 18.30 10.86 -15.93
CA LYS A 78 19.10 12.10 -16.11
C LYS A 78 19.02 12.99 -14.88
N LYS A 79 19.08 12.38 -13.69
CA LYS A 79 18.95 13.07 -12.39
C LYS A 79 19.85 14.30 -12.30
N GLY A 80 19.25 15.44 -11.96
CA GLY A 80 19.94 16.73 -11.82
C GLY A 80 20.04 17.53 -13.12
N GLU A 81 19.68 16.97 -14.28
CA GLU A 81 19.58 17.70 -15.53
C GLU A 81 18.24 18.43 -15.67
N ASN A 82 18.21 19.44 -16.54
CA ASN A 82 17.01 20.17 -16.92
C ASN A 82 16.62 19.75 -18.35
N LEU A 83 15.52 19.01 -18.50
CA LEU A 83 15.06 18.51 -19.79
C LEU A 83 13.87 19.33 -20.29
N THR A 84 13.97 19.85 -21.51
CA THR A 84 12.85 20.51 -22.16
C THR A 84 11.82 19.50 -22.66
N ALA A 85 10.58 19.92 -22.90
CA ALA A 85 9.58 19.11 -23.59
C ALA A 85 10.06 18.65 -24.98
N SER A 86 10.92 19.42 -25.66
CA SER A 86 11.56 18.98 -26.92
C SER A 86 12.54 17.83 -26.69
N ASN A 87 13.33 17.85 -25.62
CA ASN A 87 14.24 16.74 -25.28
C ASN A 87 13.45 15.48 -24.96
N LEU A 88 12.41 15.59 -24.15
CA LEU A 88 11.53 14.47 -23.80
C LEU A 88 10.79 13.91 -25.03
N ALA A 89 10.35 14.76 -25.96
CA ALA A 89 9.75 14.34 -27.22
C ALA A 89 10.71 13.54 -28.10
N LEU A 90 11.97 14.01 -28.20
CA LEU A 90 13.00 13.31 -28.96
C LEU A 90 13.30 11.91 -28.40
N GLU A 91 13.39 11.78 -27.06
CA GLU A 91 13.70 10.51 -26.39
C GLU A 91 12.53 9.53 -26.41
N SER A 92 11.31 10.02 -26.20
CA SER A 92 10.12 9.17 -26.05
C SER A 92 9.40 8.87 -27.37
N GLY A 93 9.63 9.67 -28.42
CA GLY A 93 8.94 9.58 -29.70
C GLY A 93 7.51 10.15 -29.72
N TYR A 94 7.03 10.71 -28.60
CA TYR A 94 5.69 11.32 -28.52
C TYR A 94 5.71 12.80 -28.90
N ASP A 95 4.54 13.32 -29.27
CA ASP A 95 4.36 14.72 -29.64
C ASP A 95 4.69 15.68 -28.48
N LYS A 96 5.48 16.72 -28.77
CA LYS A 96 5.93 17.73 -27.81
C LYS A 96 4.78 18.44 -27.11
N VAL A 97 3.71 18.79 -27.83
CA VAL A 97 2.58 19.53 -27.25
C VAL A 97 1.86 18.68 -26.22
N SER A 98 1.68 17.39 -26.51
CA SER A 98 1.11 16.41 -25.61
C SER A 98 1.96 16.22 -24.36
N ILE A 99 3.28 16.04 -24.52
CA ILE A 99 4.24 15.94 -23.42
C ILE A 99 4.20 17.20 -22.54
N ALA A 100 4.21 18.39 -23.13
CA ALA A 100 4.19 19.63 -22.36
C ALA A 100 2.92 19.76 -21.50
N ARG A 101 1.77 19.25 -21.95
CA ARG A 101 0.52 19.26 -21.17
C ARG A 101 0.55 18.24 -20.03
N ILE A 102 1.09 17.05 -20.28
CA ILE A 102 1.24 15.99 -19.27
C ILE A 102 2.24 16.41 -18.20
N MET A 103 3.41 16.93 -18.60
CA MET A 103 4.44 17.37 -17.67
C MET A 103 4.02 18.58 -16.85
N ARG A 104 3.19 19.49 -17.39
CA ARG A 104 2.58 20.56 -16.58
C ARG A 104 1.73 19.99 -15.45
N MET A 105 0.98 18.90 -15.71
CA MET A 105 0.25 18.21 -14.65
C MET A 105 1.23 17.58 -13.65
N MET A 106 2.24 16.83 -14.11
CA MET A 106 3.23 16.19 -13.24
C MET A 106 3.95 17.19 -12.33
N ALA A 107 4.28 18.37 -12.86
CA ALA A 107 4.82 19.47 -12.05
C ALA A 107 3.80 19.99 -11.03
N ALA A 108 2.56 20.24 -11.45
CA ALA A 108 1.52 20.76 -10.56
C ALA A 108 1.14 19.82 -9.41
N ILE A 109 1.25 18.49 -9.60
CA ILE A 109 1.00 17.48 -8.56
C ILE A 109 2.28 16.98 -7.87
N GLY A 110 3.44 17.58 -8.16
CA GLY A 110 4.71 17.34 -7.46
C GLY A 110 5.49 16.10 -7.88
N PHE A 111 5.17 15.47 -9.00
CA PHE A 111 5.92 14.34 -9.55
C PHE A 111 7.19 14.73 -10.31
N ALA A 112 7.35 16.02 -10.63
CA ALA A 112 8.55 16.62 -11.21
C ALA A 112 8.60 18.11 -10.83
N ASP A 113 9.74 18.76 -11.03
CA ASP A 113 9.86 20.21 -10.83
C ASP A 113 9.94 20.92 -12.18
N GLU A 114 9.21 22.04 -12.36
CA GLU A 114 9.31 22.90 -13.55
C GLU A 114 10.27 24.07 -13.27
N THR A 115 11.39 24.11 -13.98
CA THR A 115 12.49 25.09 -13.77
C THR A 115 12.53 26.20 -14.80
N GLY A 116 11.69 26.11 -15.83
CA GLY A 116 11.56 27.09 -16.90
C GLY A 116 10.43 26.71 -17.85
N TYR A 117 10.20 27.53 -18.88
CA TYR A 117 9.12 27.28 -19.84
C TYR A 117 9.29 25.91 -20.51
N GLN A 118 8.39 24.98 -20.17
CA GLN A 118 8.43 23.60 -20.64
C GLN A 118 9.76 22.89 -20.35
N THR A 119 10.39 23.20 -19.22
CA THR A 119 11.66 22.60 -18.78
C THR A 119 11.47 22.00 -17.40
N TYR A 120 11.86 20.73 -17.26
CA TYR A 120 11.56 19.93 -16.09
C TYR A 120 12.83 19.27 -15.55
N THR A 121 12.86 19.05 -14.23
CA THR A 121 13.91 18.28 -13.56
C THR A 121 13.32 17.32 -12.54
N THR A 122 14.15 16.36 -12.11
CA THR A 122 13.81 15.34 -11.13
C THR A 122 13.67 15.91 -9.73
N ASN A 123 12.71 15.38 -8.97
CA ASN A 123 12.66 15.51 -7.52
C ASN A 123 12.63 14.11 -6.86
N PRO A 124 12.64 14.01 -5.51
CA PRO A 124 12.60 12.72 -4.83
C PRO A 124 11.38 11.84 -5.21
N VAL A 125 10.23 12.45 -5.53
CA VAL A 125 9.03 11.73 -5.98
C VAL A 125 9.23 11.15 -7.38
N THR A 126 9.82 11.91 -8.31
CA THR A 126 10.16 11.41 -9.66
C THR A 126 10.99 10.13 -9.58
N ILE A 127 12.03 10.16 -8.74
CA ILE A 127 12.96 9.03 -8.56
C ILE A 127 12.20 7.84 -7.97
N ARG A 128 11.50 8.05 -6.85
CA ARG A 128 10.79 6.96 -6.17
C ARG A 128 9.70 6.34 -7.05
N GLN A 129 8.95 7.15 -7.81
CA GLN A 129 7.92 6.65 -8.71
C GLN A 129 8.50 5.83 -9.87
N SER A 130 9.73 6.10 -10.28
CA SER A 130 10.41 5.39 -11.38
C SER A 130 11.03 4.06 -10.96
N ASP A 131 11.07 3.75 -9.66
CA ASP A 131 11.54 2.45 -9.17
C ASP A 131 10.57 1.32 -9.60
N PRO A 132 11.07 0.11 -9.94
CA PRO A 132 10.22 -1.03 -10.34
C PRO A 132 9.09 -1.35 -9.34
N GLU A 133 9.40 -1.19 -8.05
CA GLU A 133 8.49 -1.33 -6.92
C GLU A 133 7.26 -0.41 -7.00
N SER A 134 7.48 0.88 -7.31
CA SER A 134 6.40 1.87 -7.42
C SER A 134 5.65 1.73 -8.75
N MET A 135 6.35 1.34 -9.81
CA MET A 135 5.75 1.01 -11.11
C MET A 135 4.80 -0.19 -11.01
N GLY A 136 5.16 -1.21 -10.23
CA GLY A 136 4.27 -2.34 -9.94
C GLY A 136 2.96 -1.91 -9.25
N GLY A 137 3.02 -0.88 -8.40
CA GLY A 137 1.83 -0.30 -7.76
C GLY A 137 0.84 0.35 -8.75
N VAL A 138 1.30 0.74 -9.94
CA VAL A 138 0.42 1.24 -11.00
C VAL A 138 -0.53 0.14 -11.44
N VAL A 139 -0.07 -1.12 -11.57
CA VAL A 139 -0.91 -2.28 -11.91
C VAL A 139 -2.13 -2.41 -10.97
N LEU A 140 -1.90 -2.29 -9.67
CA LEU A 140 -2.97 -2.37 -8.67
C LEU A 140 -4.03 -1.27 -8.85
N THR A 141 -3.59 -0.08 -9.23
CA THR A 141 -4.46 1.08 -9.34
C THR A 141 -5.17 1.08 -10.69
N ASN A 142 -4.44 0.96 -11.79
CA ASN A 142 -4.89 1.18 -13.16
C ASN A 142 -5.60 0.00 -13.80
N GLU A 143 -5.05 -1.18 -13.63
CA GLU A 143 -5.46 -2.38 -14.33
C GLU A 143 -6.49 -3.13 -13.51
N MET A 144 -6.47 -2.96 -12.18
CA MET A 144 -7.39 -3.63 -11.26
C MET A 144 -8.47 -2.69 -10.71
N THR A 145 -8.11 -1.52 -10.19
CA THR A 145 -9.07 -0.65 -9.49
C THR A 145 -9.90 0.23 -10.42
N TYR A 146 -9.33 0.80 -11.49
CA TYR A 146 -10.09 1.66 -12.40
C TYR A 146 -11.22 0.94 -13.18
N PRO A 147 -11.05 -0.30 -13.68
CA PRO A 147 -12.15 -1.03 -14.30
C PRO A 147 -13.34 -1.18 -13.35
N LEU A 148 -13.05 -1.51 -12.09
CA LEU A 148 -14.05 -1.54 -11.01
C LEU A 148 -14.75 -0.20 -10.83
N VAL A 149 -14.00 0.92 -10.76
CA VAL A 149 -14.58 2.26 -10.59
C VAL A 149 -15.62 2.56 -11.68
N SER A 150 -15.37 2.12 -12.92
CA SER A 150 -16.32 2.33 -14.03
C SER A 150 -17.62 1.52 -13.89
N LYS A 151 -17.59 0.42 -13.13
CA LYS A 151 -18.69 -0.55 -12.99
C LYS A 151 -19.40 -0.54 -11.63
N ILE A 152 -18.84 0.09 -10.60
CA ILE A 152 -19.36 0.01 -9.23
C ILE A 152 -20.81 0.46 -9.10
N ARG A 153 -21.26 1.46 -9.88
CA ARG A 153 -22.65 1.93 -9.86
C ARG A 153 -23.61 0.89 -10.43
N GLU A 154 -23.18 0.14 -11.44
CA GLU A 154 -23.96 -0.95 -12.04
C GLU A 154 -24.06 -2.12 -11.06
N TYR A 155 -22.91 -2.55 -10.53
CA TYR A 155 -22.82 -3.59 -9.50
C TYR A 155 -23.76 -3.35 -8.32
N LEU A 156 -23.69 -2.16 -7.70
CA LEU A 156 -24.49 -1.83 -6.51
C LEU A 156 -25.99 -1.75 -6.80
N ARG A 157 -26.40 -1.50 -8.05
CA ARG A 157 -27.83 -1.49 -8.42
C ARG A 157 -28.38 -2.89 -8.59
N GLN A 158 -27.59 -3.79 -9.18
CA GLN A 158 -27.99 -5.17 -9.46
C GLN A 158 -28.01 -6.03 -8.18
N ASN A 159 -27.15 -5.72 -7.22
CA ASN A 159 -26.91 -6.59 -6.08
C ASN A 159 -27.56 -6.14 -4.77
N LYS A 160 -28.45 -5.13 -4.72
CA LYS A 160 -29.06 -4.65 -3.45
C LYS A 160 -29.80 -5.77 -2.70
N PRO A 161 -29.59 -5.94 -1.38
CA PRO A 161 -28.89 -5.07 -0.42
C PRO A 161 -27.34 -5.20 -0.35
N CYS A 162 -26.73 -5.93 -1.28
CA CYS A 162 -25.30 -6.22 -1.40
C CYS A 162 -24.76 -6.97 -0.19
N ASP A 163 -25.19 -8.24 -0.06
CA ASP A 163 -24.66 -9.16 0.94
C ASP A 163 -23.36 -9.80 0.41
N ILE A 164 -22.22 -9.42 0.97
CA ILE A 164 -20.88 -9.87 0.57
C ILE A 164 -20.69 -11.39 0.68
N THR A 165 -21.55 -12.09 1.43
CA THR A 165 -21.53 -13.56 1.53
C THR A 165 -22.28 -14.23 0.39
N GLN A 166 -23.10 -13.49 -0.35
CA GLN A 166 -23.98 -13.97 -1.41
C GLN A 166 -23.70 -13.36 -2.78
N THR A 167 -23.02 -12.21 -2.83
CA THR A 167 -22.70 -11.49 -4.07
C THR A 167 -21.23 -11.65 -4.43
N PRO A 168 -20.87 -11.79 -5.72
CA PRO A 168 -19.47 -11.87 -6.12
C PRO A 168 -18.72 -10.58 -5.74
N PRO A 169 -17.39 -10.63 -5.56
CA PRO A 169 -16.57 -9.44 -5.40
C PRO A 169 -16.83 -8.40 -6.51
N PRO A 170 -16.81 -7.10 -6.21
CA PRO A 170 -16.96 -6.07 -7.23
C PRO A 170 -15.94 -6.18 -8.37
N TYR A 171 -14.71 -6.62 -8.09
CA TYR A 171 -13.70 -6.91 -9.10
C TYR A 171 -14.16 -8.01 -10.06
N ASP A 172 -14.59 -9.16 -9.52
CA ASP A 172 -15.07 -10.30 -10.32
C ASP A 172 -16.24 -9.89 -11.22
N PHE A 173 -17.15 -9.05 -10.72
CA PHE A 173 -18.23 -8.49 -11.53
C PHE A 173 -17.72 -7.60 -12.66
N ALA A 174 -16.72 -6.75 -12.40
CA ALA A 174 -16.20 -5.80 -13.38
C ALA A 174 -15.31 -6.49 -14.44
N MET A 175 -14.58 -7.52 -14.05
CA MET A 175 -13.53 -8.16 -14.85
C MET A 175 -13.97 -9.51 -15.46
N GLY A 176 -14.98 -10.16 -14.88
CA GLY A 176 -15.44 -11.50 -15.30
C GLY A 176 -14.58 -12.66 -14.79
N ASP A 177 -13.49 -12.36 -14.08
CA ASP A 177 -12.57 -13.31 -13.46
C ASP A 177 -12.22 -12.81 -12.06
N SER A 178 -11.85 -13.73 -11.16
CA SER A 178 -11.23 -13.34 -9.89
C SER A 178 -9.85 -12.70 -10.11
N VAL A 179 -9.38 -11.94 -9.11
CA VAL A 179 -8.03 -11.34 -9.14
C VAL A 179 -6.94 -12.41 -9.36
N TRP A 180 -7.10 -13.56 -8.72
CA TRP A 180 -6.13 -14.66 -8.79
C TRP A 180 -6.11 -15.31 -10.18
N GLU A 181 -7.28 -15.51 -10.80
CA GLU A 181 -7.38 -16.00 -12.18
C GLU A 181 -6.81 -14.99 -13.18
N THR A 182 -7.02 -13.69 -12.95
CA THR A 182 -6.42 -12.65 -13.78
C THR A 182 -4.89 -12.77 -13.79
N PHE A 183 -4.29 -13.00 -12.62
CA PHE A 183 -2.84 -13.15 -12.50
C PHE A 183 -2.28 -14.41 -13.15
N THR A 184 -3.05 -15.50 -13.26
CA THR A 184 -2.57 -16.68 -14.02
C THR A 184 -2.56 -16.43 -15.52
N LYS A 185 -3.44 -15.54 -16.01
CA LYS A 185 -3.56 -15.19 -17.43
C LYS A 185 -2.63 -14.06 -17.86
N ASN A 186 -2.21 -13.18 -16.94
CA ASN A 186 -1.41 -12.01 -17.24
C ASN A 186 -0.13 -11.92 -16.38
N VAL A 187 0.98 -12.41 -16.94
CA VAL A 187 2.29 -12.43 -16.28
C VAL A 187 2.84 -11.04 -15.94
N VAL A 188 2.51 -10.02 -16.73
CA VAL A 188 2.95 -8.64 -16.48
C VAL A 188 2.25 -8.09 -15.25
N TRP A 189 0.93 -8.31 -15.15
CA TRP A 189 0.16 -7.86 -13.99
C TRP A 189 0.57 -8.60 -12.71
N LYS A 190 0.77 -9.92 -12.81
CA LYS A 190 1.28 -10.70 -11.68
C LYS A 190 2.64 -10.19 -11.21
N LYS A 191 3.55 -9.88 -12.13
CA LYS A 191 4.85 -9.30 -11.76
C LYS A 191 4.68 -7.94 -11.07
N GLY A 192 3.84 -7.05 -11.61
CA GLY A 192 3.58 -5.74 -10.99
C GLY A 192 2.99 -5.86 -9.59
N PHE A 193 2.05 -6.79 -9.38
CA PHE A 193 1.51 -7.12 -8.07
C PHE A 193 2.62 -7.59 -7.11
N ASP A 194 3.45 -8.55 -7.51
CA ASP A 194 4.55 -9.09 -6.68
C ASP A 194 5.59 -8.03 -6.31
N ASP A 195 5.97 -7.18 -7.27
CA ASP A 195 6.91 -6.08 -7.06
C ASP A 195 6.32 -5.07 -6.04
N SER A 196 5.03 -4.74 -6.17
CA SER A 196 4.34 -3.83 -5.25
C SER A 196 4.20 -4.39 -3.84
N MET A 197 3.85 -5.67 -3.71
CA MET A 197 3.77 -6.36 -2.41
C MET A 197 5.15 -6.45 -1.76
N THR A 198 6.20 -6.72 -2.54
CA THR A 198 7.59 -6.72 -2.08
C THR A 198 8.00 -5.35 -1.57
N ALA A 199 7.68 -4.28 -2.31
CA ALA A 199 7.96 -2.91 -1.93
C ALA A 199 7.30 -2.55 -0.60
N ARG A 200 5.99 -2.78 -0.50
CA ARG A 200 5.20 -2.51 0.71
C ARG A 200 5.77 -3.24 1.90
N ASN A 201 6.07 -4.53 1.77
CA ASN A 201 6.70 -5.30 2.83
C ASN A 201 8.06 -4.68 3.21
N LYS A 202 8.85 -4.26 2.22
CA LYS A 202 10.17 -3.71 2.49
C LYS A 202 10.14 -2.38 3.25
N THR A 203 9.25 -1.47 2.87
CA THR A 203 9.29 -0.06 3.28
C THR A 203 8.21 0.34 4.28
N LEU A 204 7.08 -0.37 4.31
CA LEU A 204 5.90 -0.01 5.09
C LEU A 204 5.52 -1.04 6.16
N SER A 205 6.27 -2.13 6.33
CA SER A 205 6.04 -3.08 7.41
C SER A 205 7.27 -3.29 8.28
N ILE A 206 7.03 -3.50 9.58
CA ILE A 206 8.04 -4.03 10.48
C ILE A 206 8.00 -5.56 10.38
N PRO A 207 9.16 -6.24 10.25
CA PRO A 207 9.19 -7.70 10.15
C PRO A 207 8.48 -8.37 11.33
N TRP A 208 7.72 -9.43 11.07
CA TRP A 208 6.92 -10.11 12.09
C TRP A 208 7.76 -10.59 13.29
N HIS A 209 9.00 -11.02 13.05
CA HIS A 209 9.91 -11.54 14.07
C HIS A 209 10.56 -10.46 14.94
N VAL A 210 10.35 -9.19 14.63
CA VAL A 210 10.69 -8.06 15.52
C VAL A 210 9.55 -7.82 16.52
N LYS A 211 8.30 -8.14 16.14
CA LYS A 211 7.11 -8.02 16.98
C LYS A 211 6.92 -9.27 17.86
N PHE A 212 7.12 -10.45 17.29
CA PHE A 212 6.94 -11.74 17.94
C PHE A 212 8.24 -12.18 18.67
N PRO A 213 8.16 -12.68 19.92
CA PRO A 213 9.34 -13.03 20.72
C PRO A 213 9.90 -14.41 20.33
N VAL A 214 10.52 -14.48 19.15
CA VAL A 214 11.04 -15.73 18.57
C VAL A 214 11.97 -16.46 19.55
N GLN A 215 12.93 -15.77 20.15
CA GLN A 215 13.93 -16.41 21.02
C GLN A 215 13.32 -17.04 22.27
N GLU A 216 12.40 -16.33 22.92
CA GLU A 216 11.69 -16.83 24.11
C GLU A 216 10.88 -18.08 23.76
N ARG A 217 10.14 -18.03 22.65
CA ARG A 217 9.34 -19.16 22.16
C ARG A 217 10.19 -20.36 21.76
N LEU A 218 11.39 -20.12 21.22
CA LEU A 218 12.33 -21.20 20.91
C LEU A 218 12.95 -21.81 22.18
N ALA A 219 13.23 -21.00 23.20
CA ALA A 219 13.78 -21.47 24.48
C ALA A 219 12.78 -22.31 25.29
N GLU A 220 11.48 -22.05 25.15
CA GLU A 220 10.40 -22.82 25.78
C GLU A 220 10.20 -24.22 25.15
N ARG A 221 10.85 -24.51 24.01
CA ARG A 221 10.68 -25.79 23.31
C ARG A 221 11.31 -26.93 24.10
N LYS A 222 10.48 -27.88 24.51
CA LYS A 222 10.91 -29.15 25.13
C LYS A 222 11.41 -30.19 24.11
N SER A 223 11.23 -29.93 22.82
CA SER A 223 11.59 -30.86 21.74
C SER A 223 13.02 -30.64 21.28
N SER A 224 13.77 -31.73 21.12
CA SER A 224 15.10 -31.73 20.51
C SER A 224 15.06 -31.61 18.97
N THR A 225 13.89 -31.74 18.35
CA THR A 225 13.75 -31.55 16.90
C THR A 225 13.96 -30.07 16.55
N PRO A 226 14.72 -29.75 15.48
CA PRO A 226 14.83 -28.39 14.98
C PRO A 226 13.45 -27.74 14.77
N PRO A 227 13.27 -26.45 15.11
CA PRO A 227 12.05 -25.74 14.77
C PRO A 227 11.99 -25.57 13.26
N ILE A 228 10.78 -25.51 12.73
CA ILE A 228 10.56 -25.34 11.31
C ILE A 228 9.55 -24.22 11.11
N ILE A 229 9.85 -23.33 10.17
CA ILE A 229 8.96 -22.25 9.74
C ILE A 229 8.45 -22.55 8.34
N VAL A 230 7.16 -22.29 8.15
CA VAL A 230 6.45 -22.46 6.87
C VAL A 230 5.74 -21.16 6.58
N ASP A 231 6.10 -20.52 5.47
CA ASP A 231 5.50 -19.28 5.03
C ASP A 231 4.34 -19.57 4.06
N ILE A 232 3.10 -19.59 4.59
CA ILE A 232 1.90 -19.86 3.81
C ILE A 232 1.45 -18.56 3.15
N GLY A 233 1.54 -18.49 1.83
CA GLY A 233 1.21 -17.26 1.09
C GLY A 233 2.37 -16.26 1.03
N GLY A 234 3.61 -16.68 1.28
CA GLY A 234 4.80 -15.82 1.38
C GLY A 234 5.23 -15.06 0.12
N ASN A 235 4.51 -15.21 -1.00
CA ASN A 235 4.79 -14.52 -2.26
C ASN A 235 6.27 -14.69 -2.68
N GLN A 236 7.04 -13.61 -2.86
CA GLN A 236 8.48 -13.63 -3.19
C GLN A 236 9.40 -14.00 -1.98
N GLY A 237 8.85 -14.37 -0.82
CA GLY A 237 9.60 -14.85 0.35
C GLY A 237 10.32 -13.75 1.14
N VAL A 238 9.87 -12.50 1.06
CA VAL A 238 10.54 -11.35 1.69
C VAL A 238 10.63 -11.50 3.21
N ASP A 239 9.53 -11.86 3.87
CA ASP A 239 9.51 -12.08 5.32
C ASP A 239 10.43 -13.23 5.73
N LEU A 240 10.40 -14.33 5.00
CA LEU A 240 11.23 -15.50 5.30
C LEU A 240 12.72 -15.20 5.13
N ASN A 241 13.08 -14.46 4.07
CA ASN A 241 14.45 -14.00 3.86
C ASN A 241 14.93 -13.08 5.00
N ARG A 242 14.09 -12.14 5.43
CA ARG A 242 14.40 -11.24 6.57
C ARG A 242 14.56 -12.02 7.87
N PHE A 243 13.73 -13.03 8.08
CA PHE A 243 13.82 -13.91 9.24
C PHE A 243 15.14 -14.69 9.25
N ILE A 244 15.51 -15.33 8.15
CA ILE A 244 16.74 -16.13 8.03
C ILE A 244 17.99 -15.27 8.27
N GLN A 245 17.99 -14.03 7.78
CA GLN A 245 19.09 -13.09 8.04
C GLN A 245 19.25 -12.78 9.54
N HIS A 246 18.16 -12.75 10.31
CA HIS A 246 18.20 -12.54 11.76
C HIS A 246 18.47 -13.83 12.54
N PHE A 247 18.05 -14.98 12.01
CA PHE A 247 18.16 -16.29 12.66
C PHE A 247 18.78 -17.35 11.71
N PRO A 248 20.07 -17.22 11.37
CA PRO A 248 20.71 -18.02 10.31
C PRO A 248 20.85 -19.52 10.63
N ASN A 249 20.68 -19.91 11.89
CA ASN A 249 20.88 -21.28 12.37
C ASN A 249 19.59 -22.12 12.41
N LEU A 250 18.47 -21.63 11.88
CA LEU A 250 17.18 -22.32 11.92
C LEU A 250 16.86 -22.98 10.57
N GLU A 251 16.48 -24.26 10.61
CA GLU A 251 16.05 -25.01 9.42
C GLU A 251 14.62 -24.61 8.98
N TYR A 252 14.35 -24.76 7.69
CA TYR A 252 13.06 -24.48 7.06
C TYR A 252 12.56 -25.74 6.34
N HIS A 253 11.24 -25.84 6.12
CA HIS A 253 10.45 -26.94 5.49
C HIS A 253 9.71 -27.91 6.43
N ALA A 254 8.39 -27.75 6.57
CA ALA A 254 7.50 -28.76 7.15
C ALA A 254 6.14 -28.79 6.44
N LYS A 255 5.45 -29.92 6.59
CA LYS A 255 4.02 -30.07 6.27
C LYS A 255 3.28 -30.45 7.55
N ALA A 256 2.20 -29.70 7.82
CA ALA A 256 1.20 -29.86 8.88
C ALA A 256 1.59 -29.47 10.33
N MET A 257 0.55 -29.08 11.11
CA MET A 257 0.63 -28.66 12.51
C MET A 257 0.64 -29.86 13.48
N LYS A 258 1.32 -29.71 14.62
CA LYS A 258 1.35 -30.62 15.78
C LYS A 258 0.84 -29.86 17.03
N PRO A 259 0.58 -30.51 18.19
CA PRO A 259 0.16 -29.79 19.42
C PRO A 259 1.11 -28.68 19.88
N HIS A 260 2.41 -28.80 19.61
CA HIS A 260 3.41 -27.78 19.90
C HIS A 260 3.57 -26.74 18.79
N SER A 261 2.83 -26.84 17.68
CA SER A 261 2.86 -25.86 16.60
C SER A 261 2.17 -24.57 17.04
N ARG A 262 2.56 -23.48 16.38
CA ARG A 262 1.89 -22.20 16.46
C ARG A 262 1.52 -21.78 15.05
N LEU A 263 0.36 -21.18 14.90
CA LEU A 263 -0.01 -20.44 13.71
C LEU A 263 0.20 -18.96 14.02
N LEU A 264 1.00 -18.29 13.19
CA LEU A 264 1.23 -16.85 13.27
C LEU A 264 0.53 -16.20 12.09
N ILE A 265 -0.43 -15.32 12.37
CA ILE A 265 -1.15 -14.56 11.34
C ILE A 265 -0.65 -13.12 11.39
N ASN A 266 0.06 -12.68 10.36
CA ASN A 266 0.50 -11.29 10.23
C ASN A 266 -0.55 -10.50 9.42
N GLU A 267 -1.20 -9.53 10.05
CA GLU A 267 -2.36 -8.81 9.47
C GLU A 267 -2.20 -7.29 9.61
N ILE A 268 -2.84 -6.54 8.69
CA ILE A 268 -2.91 -5.07 8.64
C ILE A 268 -4.17 -4.62 9.37
N ARG A 269 -4.14 -3.46 10.06
CA ARG A 269 -5.27 -3.03 10.88
C ARG A 269 -6.37 -2.21 10.18
N ASP A 270 -6.10 -1.32 9.23
CA ASP A 270 -7.16 -0.39 8.78
C ASP A 270 -7.11 0.10 7.30
N ASP A 271 -5.94 0.32 6.70
CA ASP A 271 -5.87 1.12 5.45
C ASP A 271 -6.28 0.38 4.16
N MET A 272 -6.45 -0.94 4.20
CA MET A 272 -6.67 -1.79 3.00
C MET A 272 -8.04 -2.46 2.95
N ASP A 273 -8.87 -2.31 3.98
CA ASP A 273 -10.15 -3.04 4.11
C ASP A 273 -11.04 -2.87 2.88
N MET A 274 -11.26 -1.62 2.44
CA MET A 274 -12.08 -1.35 1.26
C MET A 274 -11.49 -1.93 -0.02
N LEU A 275 -10.17 -1.95 -0.16
CA LEU A 275 -9.52 -2.58 -1.32
C LEU A 275 -9.75 -4.10 -1.29
N MET A 276 -9.59 -4.73 -0.12
CA MET A 276 -9.82 -6.16 0.05
C MET A 276 -11.28 -6.55 -0.17
N LEU A 277 -12.22 -5.74 0.31
CA LEU A 277 -13.65 -5.88 0.03
C LEU A 277 -13.90 -5.87 -1.48
N PHE A 278 -13.34 -4.90 -2.18
CA PHE A 278 -13.56 -4.73 -3.61
C PHE A 278 -12.91 -5.82 -4.48
N LEU A 279 -11.72 -6.29 -4.10
CA LEU A 279 -10.97 -7.27 -4.87
C LEU A 279 -11.42 -8.71 -4.60
N SER A 280 -11.88 -9.03 -3.39
CA SER A 280 -12.10 -10.42 -2.99
C SER A 280 -13.18 -10.65 -1.94
N ASN A 281 -14.04 -9.67 -1.65
CA ASN A 281 -14.91 -9.66 -0.46
C ASN A 281 -14.12 -9.94 0.84
N GLY A 282 -12.85 -9.54 0.85
CA GLY A 282 -12.01 -9.60 2.04
C GLY A 282 -12.47 -8.57 3.08
N MET A 283 -11.98 -8.76 4.30
CA MET A 283 -12.27 -7.89 5.44
C MET A 283 -11.10 -7.95 6.39
N GLU A 284 -10.63 -6.79 6.85
CA GLU A 284 -9.74 -6.67 8.00
C GLU A 284 -10.54 -6.96 9.27
N ARG A 285 -9.98 -7.74 10.20
CA ARG A 285 -10.74 -8.27 11.34
C ARG A 285 -10.30 -7.67 12.67
N THR A 286 -11.30 -7.35 13.48
CA THR A 286 -11.09 -7.07 14.91
C THR A 286 -10.64 -8.32 15.66
N LYS A 287 -10.05 -8.13 16.85
CA LYS A 287 -9.68 -9.22 17.76
C LYS A 287 -10.83 -10.20 18.02
N THR A 288 -12.05 -9.68 18.20
CA THR A 288 -13.25 -10.50 18.44
C THR A 288 -13.56 -11.37 17.23
N GLN A 289 -13.59 -10.78 16.02
CA GLN A 289 -13.84 -11.53 14.79
C GLN A 289 -12.78 -12.60 14.52
N TRP A 290 -11.51 -12.32 14.83
CA TRP A 290 -10.45 -13.34 14.76
C TRP A 290 -10.65 -14.48 15.74
N THR A 291 -10.98 -14.16 16.99
CA THR A 291 -11.22 -15.17 18.02
C THR A 291 -12.38 -16.08 17.62
N GLU A 292 -13.47 -15.51 17.13
CA GLU A 292 -14.63 -16.25 16.62
C GLU A 292 -14.29 -17.09 15.39
N LEU A 293 -13.46 -16.59 14.47
CA LEU A 293 -13.04 -17.33 13.28
C LEU A 293 -12.16 -18.53 13.64
N LEU A 294 -11.17 -18.33 14.52
CA LEU A 294 -10.26 -19.38 14.99
C LEU A 294 -11.02 -20.52 15.70
N ALA A 295 -12.02 -20.17 16.51
CA ALA A 295 -12.85 -21.14 17.22
C ALA A 295 -13.75 -21.99 16.29
N LYS A 296 -13.98 -21.56 15.04
CA LYS A 296 -14.80 -22.29 14.04
C LYS A 296 -14.00 -23.29 13.20
N VAL A 297 -12.66 -23.23 13.24
CA VAL A 297 -11.80 -24.19 12.53
C VAL A 297 -11.92 -25.57 13.19
N GLU A 298 -11.72 -26.65 12.44
CA GLU A 298 -11.68 -28.01 13.00
C GLU A 298 -10.29 -28.65 12.76
N PRO A 299 -9.57 -29.06 13.83
CA PRO A 299 -9.84 -28.79 15.25
C PRO A 299 -9.75 -27.29 15.61
N PRO A 300 -10.47 -26.83 16.66
CA PRO A 300 -10.54 -25.41 17.02
C PRO A 300 -9.18 -24.86 17.42
N LEU A 301 -8.95 -23.61 17.03
CA LEU A 301 -7.79 -22.84 17.43
C LEU A 301 -8.19 -21.80 18.48
N GLN A 302 -7.28 -21.51 19.40
CA GLN A 302 -7.42 -20.43 20.37
C GLN A 302 -6.37 -19.35 20.14
N LEU A 303 -6.78 -18.10 20.26
CA LEU A 303 -5.88 -16.95 20.21
C LEU A 303 -5.10 -16.88 21.53
N VAL A 304 -3.77 -16.90 21.44
CA VAL A 304 -2.85 -16.84 22.57
C VAL A 304 -2.53 -15.38 22.91
N GLU A 305 -2.01 -14.64 21.94
CA GLU A 305 -1.53 -13.26 22.11
C GLU A 305 -1.61 -12.50 20.79
N ILE A 306 -1.70 -11.17 20.85
CA ILE A 306 -1.52 -10.27 19.69
C ILE A 306 -0.27 -9.41 19.93
N TRP A 307 0.74 -9.62 19.10
CA TRP A 307 2.01 -8.90 19.16
C TRP A 307 1.97 -7.68 18.23
N SER A 308 2.19 -6.48 18.78
CA SER A 308 2.22 -5.25 17.98
C SER A 308 3.18 -4.23 18.56
N VAL A 309 3.62 -3.29 17.72
CA VAL A 309 4.46 -2.16 18.13
C VAL A 309 3.76 -0.84 17.75
N PRO A 310 3.94 0.25 18.53
CA PRO A 310 3.14 1.47 18.35
C PRO A 310 3.21 2.13 16.97
N VAL A 311 4.32 1.95 16.26
CA VAL A 311 4.60 2.60 14.96
C VAL A 311 4.24 1.75 13.75
N ASP A 312 3.83 0.50 13.95
CA ASP A 312 3.44 -0.40 12.85
C ASP A 312 1.92 -0.55 12.82
N GLN A 313 1.35 -0.48 11.63
CA GLN A 313 -0.07 -0.78 11.43
C GLN A 313 -0.37 -2.27 11.45
N GLN A 314 0.65 -3.13 11.36
CA GLN A 314 0.49 -4.58 11.39
C GLN A 314 0.66 -5.17 12.79
N SER A 315 0.02 -6.33 13.02
CA SER A 315 0.20 -7.14 14.22
C SER A 315 0.32 -8.63 13.88
N VAL A 316 0.98 -9.38 14.76
CA VAL A 316 1.10 -10.83 14.65
C VAL A 316 0.18 -11.47 15.68
N LEU A 317 -0.84 -12.18 15.20
CA LEU A 317 -1.71 -12.98 16.06
C LEU A 317 -1.07 -14.36 16.24
N GLU A 318 -0.77 -14.73 17.49
CA GLU A 318 -0.31 -16.06 17.85
C GLU A 318 -1.51 -16.93 18.22
N SER A 319 -1.64 -18.10 17.59
CA SER A 319 -2.67 -19.09 17.94
C SER A 319 -2.11 -20.51 18.04
N CYS A 320 -2.83 -21.35 18.77
CA CYS A 320 -2.54 -22.78 18.94
C CYS A 320 -3.82 -23.60 18.92
N LEU A 321 -3.68 -24.93 18.88
CA LEU A 321 -4.81 -25.84 19.09
C LEU A 321 -5.42 -25.60 20.48
N ALA A 322 -6.75 -25.51 20.52
CA ALA A 322 -7.51 -25.37 21.77
C ALA A 322 -7.43 -26.63 22.64
#